data_AF-A0A966K3P0-F1
#
_entry.id   AF-A0A966K3P0-F1
#
_cell.length_a   1.000
_cell.length_b   1.000
_cell.length_c   1.000
_cell.angle_alpha   90.00
_cell.angle_beta   90.00
_cell.angle_gamma   90.00
#
_symmetry.space_group_name_H-M   'P 1'
#
loop_
_entity.id
_entity.type
_entity.pdbx_description
1 polymer ?
#
loop_
_entity_poly.entity_id
_entity_poly.type
_entity_poly.pdbx_seq_one_letter_code
_entity_poly.pdbx_strand_id
1 'polypeptide(L)'
;MRFEPDRRCVTSIGWEDPRTEDGELMFPERFGEQQVKELEATLGTYGTAGQLQQRPSPRGGGMLKSSWLTYWHTVPLALDFRFVTADTAQKTSTQHDYSVLQCWGRSVAGKAVLLDQIRGKWEAPDLITEARAFWLKHLHDGRPIMTRAPLRAMYVEDKVSGTGLMMTNLTRYLMLSTLRKNCRL
;
A
#
# COMPACT_ATOMS: atom_id res chain seq x y z
N MET A 1 -7.22 17.39 -20.85
CA MET A 1 -8.25 17.85 -21.82
C MET A 1 -9.17 18.83 -21.14
N ARG A 2 -9.86 18.43 -20.07
CA ARG A 2 -10.70 19.34 -19.26
C ARG A 2 -9.88 20.04 -18.18
N PHE A 3 -10.09 21.34 -18.00
CA PHE A 3 -9.43 22.15 -16.98
C PHE A 3 -9.91 21.76 -15.57
N GLU A 4 -9.00 21.83 -14.61
CA GLU A 4 -9.27 21.54 -13.20
C GLU A 4 -8.58 22.63 -12.36
N PRO A 5 -9.33 23.54 -11.70
CA PRO A 5 -8.77 24.70 -11.01
C PRO A 5 -7.71 24.33 -9.95
N ASP A 6 -7.94 23.25 -9.20
CA ASP A 6 -7.00 22.72 -8.19
C ASP A 6 -5.64 22.29 -8.76
N ARG A 7 -5.52 22.19 -10.08
CA ARG A 7 -4.31 21.76 -10.80
C ARG A 7 -3.88 22.75 -11.86
N ARG A 8 -4.19 24.03 -11.70
CA ARG A 8 -3.69 25.07 -12.60
C ARG A 8 -2.17 25.00 -12.72
N CYS A 9 -1.68 24.94 -13.95
CA CYS A 9 -0.26 24.85 -14.23
C CYS A 9 0.34 26.25 -14.41
N VAL A 10 1.44 26.51 -13.70
CA VAL A 10 2.30 27.67 -13.89
C VAL A 10 3.69 27.15 -14.20
N THR A 11 4.31 27.68 -15.24
CA THR A 11 5.66 27.28 -15.68
C THR A 11 6.69 28.29 -15.22
N SER A 12 7.94 27.86 -15.12
CA SER A 12 9.08 28.71 -14.71
C SER A 12 9.37 29.88 -15.68
N ILE A 13 8.76 29.87 -16.86
CA ILE A 13 8.87 30.94 -17.87
C ILE A 13 7.74 31.97 -17.76
N GLY A 14 6.91 31.91 -16.71
CA GLY A 14 5.83 32.86 -16.46
C GLY A 14 4.56 32.61 -17.27
N TRP A 15 4.46 31.48 -17.97
CA TRP A 15 3.20 31.06 -18.59
C TRP A 15 2.31 30.38 -17.55
N GLU A 16 1.07 30.85 -17.46
CA GLU A 16 -0.01 30.30 -16.65
C GLU A 16 -1.16 29.86 -17.57
N ASP A 17 -1.80 28.75 -17.22
CA ASP A 17 -2.99 28.28 -17.93
C ASP A 17 -4.12 29.33 -17.87
N PRO A 18 -4.59 29.88 -19.01
CA PRO A 18 -5.55 30.99 -19.03
C PRO A 18 -6.98 30.58 -18.66
N ARG A 19 -7.25 29.27 -18.55
CA ARG A 19 -8.58 28.73 -18.26
C ARG A 19 -8.98 28.97 -16.80
N THR A 20 -10.27 29.16 -16.59
CA THR A 20 -10.81 29.58 -15.28
C THR A 20 -11.95 28.70 -14.78
N GLU A 21 -12.73 28.11 -15.68
CA GLU A 21 -13.92 27.32 -15.33
C GLU A 21 -13.60 25.82 -15.24
N ASP A 22 -14.04 25.15 -14.17
CA ASP A 22 -13.88 23.70 -14.04
C ASP A 22 -14.55 22.99 -15.22
N GLY A 23 -13.81 22.10 -15.88
CA GLY A 23 -14.28 21.40 -17.07
C GLY A 23 -13.92 22.04 -18.42
N GLU A 24 -13.38 23.27 -18.44
CA GLU A 24 -13.07 24.01 -19.67
C GLU A 24 -12.07 23.26 -20.58
N LEU A 25 -12.41 23.12 -21.86
CA LEU A 25 -11.60 22.34 -22.80
C LEU A 25 -10.29 23.05 -23.16
N MET A 26 -9.22 22.26 -23.29
CA MET A 26 -7.90 22.78 -23.65
C MET A 26 -7.81 23.32 -25.09
N PHE A 27 -8.59 22.74 -26.01
CA PHE A 27 -8.56 23.11 -27.42
C PHE A 27 -9.93 22.82 -28.08
N PRO A 28 -10.98 23.61 -27.76
CA PRO A 28 -12.35 23.33 -28.21
C PRO A 28 -12.50 23.32 -29.74
N GLU A 29 -11.67 24.06 -30.48
CA GLU A 29 -11.70 24.13 -31.95
C GLU A 29 -11.21 22.84 -32.62
N ARG A 30 -10.39 22.05 -31.93
CA ARG A 30 -9.80 20.80 -32.44
C ARG A 30 -10.44 19.57 -31.82
N PHE A 31 -10.78 19.65 -30.55
CA PHE A 31 -11.43 18.59 -29.79
C PHE A 31 -12.65 19.19 -29.09
N GLY A 32 -13.76 19.23 -29.81
CA GLY A 32 -15.02 19.73 -29.27
C GLY A 32 -15.60 18.82 -28.19
N GLU A 33 -16.60 19.32 -27.46
CA GLU A 33 -17.21 18.65 -26.30
C GLU A 33 -17.70 17.22 -26.62
N GLN A 34 -18.31 17.01 -27.79
CA GLN A 34 -18.81 15.70 -28.19
C GLN A 34 -17.67 14.71 -28.43
N GLN A 35 -16.61 15.14 -29.10
CA GLN A 35 -15.44 14.30 -29.37
C GLN A 35 -14.68 13.96 -28.09
N VAL A 36 -14.58 14.91 -27.15
CA VAL A 36 -13.98 14.67 -25.84
C VAL A 36 -14.81 13.67 -25.04
N LYS A 37 -16.14 13.78 -25.05
CA LYS A 37 -17.02 12.78 -24.40
C LYS A 37 -16.87 11.39 -25.00
N GLU A 38 -16.76 11.27 -26.32
CA GLU A 38 -16.54 9.99 -27.01
C GLU A 38 -15.18 9.40 -26.65
N LEU A 39 -14.13 10.22 -26.58
CA LEU A 39 -12.81 9.79 -26.10
C LEU A 39 -12.85 9.35 -24.64
N GLU A 40 -13.52 10.09 -23.77
CA GLU A 40 -13.68 9.75 -22.35
C GLU A 40 -14.41 8.41 -22.16
N ALA A 41 -15.46 8.16 -22.96
CA ALA A 41 -16.18 6.90 -22.96
C ALA A 41 -15.32 5.74 -23.47
N THR A 42 -14.56 5.96 -24.54
CA THR A 42 -13.70 4.93 -25.16
C THR A 42 -12.51 4.56 -24.27
N LEU A 43 -11.87 5.55 -23.65
CA LEU A 43 -10.70 5.35 -22.81
C LEU A 43 -11.02 4.86 -21.40
N GLY A 44 -12.28 5.00 -20.97
CA GLY A 44 -12.69 4.77 -19.60
C GLY A 44 -11.97 5.69 -18.61
N THR A 45 -12.22 5.48 -17.31
CA THR A 45 -11.69 6.38 -16.26
C THR A 45 -10.16 6.39 -16.20
N TYR A 46 -9.50 5.24 -16.43
CA TYR A 46 -8.05 5.12 -16.37
C TYR A 46 -7.35 5.70 -17.59
N GLY A 47 -7.84 5.39 -18.79
CA GLY A 47 -7.29 5.95 -20.02
C GLY A 47 -7.53 7.46 -20.11
N THR A 48 -8.70 7.94 -19.65
CA THR A 48 -8.99 9.37 -19.55
C THR A 48 -8.02 10.07 -18.61
N ALA A 49 -7.80 9.50 -17.43
CA ALA A 49 -6.88 10.07 -16.46
C ALA A 49 -5.44 10.13 -17.00
N GLY A 50 -4.95 9.02 -17.56
CA GLY A 50 -3.60 8.94 -18.11
C GLY A 50 -3.40 9.79 -19.35
N GLN A 51 -4.17 9.52 -20.40
CA GLN A 51 -3.96 10.11 -21.71
C GLN A 51 -4.49 11.54 -21.81
N LEU A 52 -5.70 11.79 -21.29
CA LEU A 52 -6.34 13.10 -21.43
C LEU A 52 -5.94 14.05 -20.30
N GLN A 53 -5.82 13.58 -19.06
CA GLN A 53 -5.51 14.43 -17.89
C GLN A 53 -4.06 14.34 -17.41
N GLN A 54 -3.18 13.58 -18.08
CA GLN A 54 -1.77 13.42 -17.70
C GLN A 54 -1.59 12.96 -16.24
N ARG A 55 -2.49 12.10 -15.77
CA ARG A 55 -2.50 11.56 -14.40
C ARG A 55 -2.09 10.10 -14.39
N PRO A 56 -1.20 9.68 -13.47
CA PRO A 56 -0.92 8.25 -13.27
C PRO A 56 -2.14 7.47 -12.74
N SER A 57 -3.18 8.13 -12.24
CA SER A 57 -4.40 7.51 -11.71
C SER A 57 -5.67 8.36 -11.91
N PRO A 58 -6.87 7.73 -12.01
CA PRO A 58 -8.16 8.43 -12.04
C PRO A 58 -8.44 9.36 -10.86
N ARG A 59 -9.35 10.32 -11.09
CA ARG A 59 -9.93 11.16 -10.04
C ARG A 59 -10.67 10.25 -9.05
N GLY A 60 -10.21 10.18 -7.80
CA GLY A 60 -10.76 9.29 -6.76
C GLY A 60 -9.95 8.02 -6.47
N GLY A 61 -8.86 7.76 -7.19
CA GLY A 61 -7.97 6.61 -7.00
C GLY A 61 -8.17 5.50 -8.03
N GLY A 62 -7.13 4.68 -8.21
CA GLY A 62 -7.11 3.54 -9.14
C GLY A 62 -7.76 2.29 -8.55
N MET A 63 -7.03 1.18 -8.47
CA MET A 63 -7.51 -0.07 -7.85
C MET A 63 -7.87 0.05 -6.37
N LEU A 64 -7.26 1.02 -5.67
CA LEU A 64 -7.57 1.34 -4.28
C LEU A 64 -8.19 2.73 -4.21
N LYS A 65 -9.36 2.83 -3.59
CA LYS A 65 -10.06 4.10 -3.36
C LYS A 65 -9.72 4.61 -1.97
N SER A 66 -9.36 5.88 -1.85
CA SER A 66 -9.02 6.49 -0.55
C SER A 66 -10.15 6.38 0.46
N SER A 67 -11.42 6.39 0.00
CA SER A 67 -12.61 6.21 0.84
C SER A 67 -12.72 4.83 1.49
N TRP A 68 -11.96 3.83 1.04
CA TRP A 68 -11.91 2.50 1.68
C TRP A 68 -11.02 2.48 2.92
N LEU A 69 -10.12 3.45 3.08
CA LEU A 69 -9.21 3.54 4.21
C LEU A 69 -9.86 4.34 5.33
N THR A 70 -9.82 3.79 6.54
CA THR A 70 -10.29 4.47 7.74
C THR A 70 -9.19 4.45 8.79
N TYR A 71 -8.87 5.62 9.34
CA TYR A 71 -7.83 5.81 10.33
C TYR A 71 -8.43 5.84 11.73
N TRP A 72 -7.78 5.16 12.67
CA TRP A 72 -8.23 5.06 14.06
C TRP A 72 -7.05 5.32 15.00
N HIS A 73 -7.27 6.08 16.07
CA HIS A 73 -6.26 6.27 17.12
C HIS A 73 -6.30 5.15 18.16
N THR A 74 -7.49 4.61 18.42
CA THR A 74 -7.73 3.43 19.27
C THR A 74 -8.49 2.42 18.44
N VAL A 75 -8.03 1.16 18.40
CA VAL A 75 -8.70 0.11 17.63
C VAL A 75 -10.08 -0.17 18.26
N PRO A 76 -11.19 0.28 17.65
CA PRO A 76 -12.51 0.17 18.28
C PRO A 76 -13.18 -1.17 17.94
N LEU A 77 -12.45 -2.07 17.28
CA LEU A 77 -12.99 -3.29 16.67
C LEU A 77 -12.52 -4.51 17.44
N ALA A 78 -13.47 -5.38 17.79
CA ALA A 78 -13.16 -6.75 18.18
C ALA A 78 -12.47 -7.46 17.00
N LEU A 79 -11.40 -8.20 17.30
CA LEU A 79 -10.58 -8.90 16.32
C LEU A 79 -10.75 -10.42 16.49
N ASP A 80 -10.86 -11.16 15.39
CA ASP A 80 -10.89 -12.63 15.37
C ASP A 80 -9.48 -13.21 15.62
N PHE A 81 -8.50 -12.64 14.92
CA PHE A 81 -7.11 -13.06 14.99
C PHE A 81 -6.17 -11.99 14.44
N ARG A 82 -4.89 -12.15 14.77
CA ARG A 82 -3.79 -11.32 14.29
C ARG A 82 -2.74 -12.17 13.60
N PHE A 83 -1.98 -11.55 12.70
CA PHE A 83 -0.81 -12.14 12.05
C PHE A 83 0.20 -11.07 11.70
N VAL A 84 1.46 -11.46 11.52
CA VAL A 84 2.52 -10.55 11.08
C VAL A 84 2.91 -10.88 9.65
N THR A 85 3.15 -9.88 8.83
CA THR A 85 3.76 -10.02 7.50
C THR A 85 5.09 -9.29 7.50
N ALA A 86 6.13 -9.92 6.96
CA ALA A 86 7.46 -9.32 6.79
C ALA A 86 7.82 -9.31 5.31
N ASP A 87 8.03 -8.11 4.76
CA ASP A 87 8.65 -7.89 3.46
C ASP A 87 10.11 -7.54 3.71
N THR A 88 11.01 -8.43 3.27
CA THR A 88 12.43 -8.33 3.54
C THR A 88 13.19 -8.14 2.25
N ALA A 89 14.08 -7.15 2.21
CA ALA A 89 14.94 -6.95 1.06
C ALA A 89 16.36 -7.45 1.36
N GLN A 90 16.88 -8.36 0.54
CA GLN A 90 18.16 -9.04 0.76
C GLN A 90 19.34 -8.43 -0.01
N LYS A 91 19.16 -7.39 -0.82
CA LYS A 91 20.24 -6.87 -1.66
C LYS A 91 21.14 -5.91 -0.89
N THR A 92 22.33 -6.40 -0.55
CA THR A 92 23.47 -5.64 0.00
C THR A 92 24.11 -4.79 -1.11
N SER A 93 23.40 -3.77 -1.60
CA SER A 93 24.01 -2.68 -2.36
C SER A 93 23.89 -1.39 -1.56
N THR A 94 24.79 -0.44 -1.79
CA THR A 94 24.92 0.85 -1.08
C THR A 94 23.63 1.69 -1.03
N GLN A 95 22.59 1.32 -1.78
CA GLN A 95 21.21 1.72 -1.54
C GLN A 95 20.43 0.57 -0.89
N HIS A 96 20.55 0.39 0.42
CA HIS A 96 19.79 -0.64 1.14
C HIS A 96 18.28 -0.38 0.98
N ASP A 97 17.56 -1.39 0.49
CA ASP A 97 16.10 -1.42 0.46
C ASP A 97 15.55 -1.52 1.89
N TYR A 98 14.34 -0.99 2.11
CA TYR A 98 13.70 -1.10 3.41
C TYR A 98 13.14 -2.51 3.62
N SER A 99 13.36 -3.04 4.82
CA SER A 99 12.58 -4.16 5.34
C SER A 99 11.40 -3.62 6.17
N VAL A 100 10.23 -4.20 5.98
CA VAL A 100 8.98 -3.77 6.61
C VAL A 100 8.33 -4.96 7.29
N LEU A 101 7.97 -4.81 8.57
CA LEU A 101 7.13 -5.75 9.28
C LEU A 101 5.82 -5.07 9.67
N GLN A 102 4.70 -5.76 9.46
CA GLN A 102 3.37 -5.23 9.76
C GLN A 102 2.58 -6.25 10.56
N CYS A 103 1.94 -5.80 11.63
CA CYS A 103 0.96 -6.59 12.37
C CYS A 103 -0.44 -6.25 11.86
N TRP A 104 -1.14 -7.26 11.35
CA TRP A 104 -2.50 -7.15 10.85
C TRP A 104 -3.46 -7.90 11.77
N GLY A 105 -4.68 -7.40 11.87
CA GLY A 105 -5.80 -8.06 12.51
C GLY A 105 -6.97 -8.23 11.54
N ARG A 106 -7.70 -9.35 11.65
CA ARG A 106 -9.02 -9.48 11.04
C ARG A 106 -10.07 -9.11 12.06
N SER A 107 -10.88 -8.09 11.78
CA SER A 107 -12.05 -7.75 12.59
C SER A 107 -13.14 -8.82 12.46
N VAL A 108 -13.99 -8.94 13.47
CA VAL A 108 -15.21 -9.79 13.43
C VAL A 108 -16.11 -9.48 12.24
N ALA A 109 -16.06 -8.24 11.73
CA ALA A 109 -16.79 -7.78 10.54
C ALA A 109 -16.09 -8.14 9.21
N GLY A 110 -15.02 -8.94 9.25
CA GLY A 110 -14.28 -9.39 8.06
C GLY A 110 -13.31 -8.37 7.45
N LYS A 111 -13.16 -7.17 8.05
CA LYS A 111 -12.20 -6.16 7.59
C LYS A 111 -10.78 -6.45 8.09
N ALA A 112 -9.79 -6.19 7.24
CA ALA A 112 -8.38 -6.16 7.63
C ALA A 112 -8.04 -4.82 8.31
N VAL A 113 -7.32 -4.90 9.43
CA VAL A 113 -6.94 -3.76 10.26
C VAL A 113 -5.43 -3.78 10.45
N LEU A 114 -4.72 -2.73 10.04
CA LEU A 114 -3.31 -2.57 10.34
C LEU A 114 -3.16 -2.09 11.79
N LEU A 115 -2.44 -2.85 12.61
CA LEU A 115 -2.31 -2.62 14.05
C LEU A 115 -0.99 -1.98 14.45
N ASP A 116 0.08 -2.29 13.72
CA ASP A 116 1.43 -1.77 13.96
C ASP A 116 2.31 -2.01 12.73
N GLN A 117 3.33 -1.19 12.57
CA GLN A 117 4.34 -1.31 11.52
C GLN A 117 5.69 -0.87 12.06
N ILE A 118 6.72 -1.68 11.80
CA ILE A 118 8.11 -1.24 11.88
C ILE A 118 8.74 -1.29 10.50
N ARG A 119 9.60 -0.31 10.22
CA ARG A 119 10.35 -0.24 8.97
C ARG A 119 11.77 0.20 9.28
N GLY A 120 12.74 -0.51 8.73
CA GLY A 120 14.15 -0.21 8.92
C GLY A 120 15.01 -0.78 7.81
N LYS A 121 16.26 -0.36 7.81
CA LYS A 121 17.31 -0.91 6.95
C LYS A 121 18.21 -1.73 7.84
N TRP A 122 18.02 -3.04 7.81
CA TRP A 122 18.71 -3.98 8.68
C TRP A 122 19.36 -5.06 7.83
N GLU A 123 20.59 -5.40 8.21
CA GLU A 123 21.22 -6.61 7.69
C GLU A 123 20.53 -7.85 8.28
N ALA A 124 20.78 -9.01 7.68
CA ALA A 124 20.17 -10.29 8.05
C ALA A 124 20.14 -10.57 9.58
N PRO A 125 21.22 -10.39 10.35
CA PRO A 125 21.21 -10.67 11.79
C PRO A 125 20.35 -9.70 12.59
N ASP A 126 20.42 -8.41 12.24
CA ASP A 126 19.66 -7.35 12.92
C ASP A 126 18.17 -7.49 12.60
N LEU A 127 17.83 -7.81 11.35
CA LEU A 127 16.45 -8.06 10.92
C LEU A 127 15.80 -9.20 11.72
N ILE A 128 16.56 -10.28 11.99
CA ILE A 128 16.07 -11.39 12.83
C ILE A 128 15.80 -10.92 14.26
N THR A 129 16.67 -10.07 14.80
CA THR A 129 16.53 -9.51 16.16
C THR A 129 15.29 -8.63 16.25
N GLU A 130 15.11 -7.72 15.31
CA GLU A 130 13.96 -6.83 15.21
C GLU A 130 12.65 -7.60 14.97
N ALA A 131 12.67 -8.62 14.10
CA ALA A 131 11.52 -9.48 13.86
C ALA A 131 11.08 -10.23 15.12
N ARG A 132 12.03 -10.73 15.91
CA ARG A 132 11.75 -11.39 17.19
C ARG A 132 11.19 -10.41 18.22
N ALA A 133 11.78 -9.22 18.35
CA ALA A 133 11.30 -8.19 19.26
C ALA A 133 9.86 -7.77 18.89
N PHE A 134 9.59 -7.57 17.60
CA PHE A 134 8.27 -7.23 17.08
C PHE A 134 7.25 -8.36 17.34
N TRP A 135 7.63 -9.62 17.13
CA TRP A 135 6.78 -10.75 17.47
C TRP A 135 6.43 -10.79 18.96
N LEU A 136 7.44 -10.70 19.84
CA LEU A 136 7.25 -10.77 21.29
C LEU A 136 6.37 -9.63 21.81
N LYS A 137 6.55 -8.41 21.27
CA LYS A 137 5.68 -7.26 21.54
C LYS A 137 4.20 -7.58 21.27
N HIS A 138 3.91 -8.27 20.16
CA HIS A 138 2.54 -8.62 19.78
C HIS A 138 2.02 -9.92 20.39
N LEU A 139 2.91 -10.83 20.81
CA LEU A 139 2.56 -12.02 21.57
C LEU A 139 2.11 -11.63 22.98
N HIS A 140 2.88 -10.77 23.64
CA HIS A 140 2.57 -10.21 24.96
C HIS A 140 1.77 -8.92 24.86
N ASP A 141 0.79 -8.89 23.96
CA ASP A 141 -0.06 -7.73 23.73
C ASP A 141 -0.77 -7.32 25.04
N GLY A 142 -0.44 -6.14 25.55
CA GLY A 142 -1.01 -5.56 26.77
C GLY A 142 -2.39 -4.91 26.56
N ARG A 143 -2.96 -5.01 25.35
CA ARG A 143 -4.29 -4.50 25.05
C ARG A 143 -5.37 -5.21 25.86
N PRO A 144 -6.51 -4.54 26.16
CA PRO A 144 -7.62 -5.12 26.91
C PRO A 144 -8.11 -6.45 26.32
N ILE A 145 -8.53 -7.38 27.18
CA ILE A 145 -8.97 -8.75 26.81
C ILE A 145 -9.96 -8.75 25.64
N MET A 146 -10.89 -7.80 25.56
CA MET A 146 -11.88 -7.70 24.47
C MET A 146 -11.27 -7.44 23.07
N THR A 147 -10.05 -6.90 23.02
CA THR A 147 -9.27 -6.67 21.80
C THR A 147 -8.09 -7.64 21.65
N ARG A 148 -7.90 -8.52 22.63
CA ARG A 148 -6.77 -9.46 22.72
C ARG A 148 -7.03 -10.70 21.86
N ALA A 149 -6.96 -10.50 20.56
CA ALA A 149 -7.07 -11.59 19.59
C ALA A 149 -5.80 -12.44 19.52
N PRO A 150 -5.91 -13.75 19.27
CA PRO A 150 -4.74 -14.63 19.17
C PRO A 150 -3.84 -14.21 18.00
N LEU A 151 -2.54 -14.16 18.25
CA LEU A 151 -1.52 -13.99 17.22
C LEU A 151 -1.21 -15.36 16.62
N ARG A 152 -1.55 -15.57 15.34
CA ARG A 152 -1.52 -16.90 14.72
C ARG A 152 -0.19 -17.26 14.10
N ALA A 153 0.38 -16.35 13.31
CA ALA A 153 1.54 -16.65 12.49
C ALA A 153 2.29 -15.37 12.09
N MET A 154 3.55 -15.57 11.72
CA MET A 154 4.35 -14.59 10.99
C MET A 154 4.63 -15.17 9.59
N TYR A 155 4.33 -14.39 8.57
CA TYR A 155 4.54 -14.71 7.17
C TYR A 155 5.69 -13.87 6.64
N VAL A 156 6.72 -14.51 6.12
CA VAL A 156 7.87 -13.83 5.53
C VAL A 156 7.81 -14.03 4.02
N GLU A 157 7.82 -12.95 3.25
CA GLU A 157 7.85 -13.02 1.78
C GLU A 157 9.22 -13.52 1.30
N ASP A 158 9.23 -14.51 0.42
CA ASP A 158 10.45 -15.03 -0.20
C ASP A 158 10.85 -14.15 -1.39
N LYS A 159 11.95 -13.39 -1.25
CA LYS A 159 12.58 -12.61 -2.32
C LYS A 159 13.88 -13.29 -2.75
N VAL A 160 13.78 -14.14 -3.78
CA VAL A 160 14.87 -14.72 -4.59
C VAL A 160 15.78 -15.73 -3.85
N SER A 161 15.47 -17.03 -4.01
CA SER A 161 16.35 -18.22 -3.97
C SER A 161 17.55 -18.30 -3.01
N GLY A 162 17.52 -17.60 -1.87
CA GLY A 162 18.48 -17.69 -0.76
C GLY A 162 17.92 -18.44 0.45
N THR A 163 16.95 -19.33 0.23
CA THR A 163 16.01 -19.90 1.21
C THR A 163 16.63 -20.81 2.29
N GLY A 164 17.96 -20.97 2.34
CA GLY A 164 18.60 -22.03 3.14
C GLY A 164 19.01 -21.69 4.58
N LEU A 165 19.29 -20.42 4.91
CA LEU A 165 19.98 -20.09 6.17
C LEU A 165 19.23 -19.13 7.10
N MET A 166 18.45 -18.18 6.57
CA MET A 166 17.68 -17.26 7.42
C MET A 166 16.38 -17.87 7.97
N MET A 167 15.72 -18.74 7.18
CA MET A 167 14.46 -19.38 7.58
C MET A 167 14.68 -20.46 8.66
N THR A 168 15.86 -21.07 8.71
CA THR A 168 16.19 -22.19 9.62
C THR A 168 16.26 -21.76 11.09
N ASN A 169 16.68 -20.52 11.38
CA ASN A 169 16.86 -20.02 12.75
C ASN A 169 15.63 -19.33 13.37
N LEU A 170 14.59 -19.03 12.57
CA LEU A 170 13.32 -18.49 13.06
C LEU A 170 12.23 -19.58 13.22
N THR A 171 12.33 -20.67 12.47
CA THR A 171 11.33 -21.76 12.45
C THR A 171 11.22 -22.52 13.78
N ARG A 172 12.27 -22.50 14.63
CA ARG A 172 12.28 -23.28 15.87
C ARG A 172 11.40 -22.70 17.00
N TYR A 173 10.89 -21.48 16.85
CA TYR A 173 10.06 -20.80 17.86
C TYR A 173 8.79 -20.14 17.32
N LEU A 174 8.65 -20.04 16.00
CA LEU A 174 7.56 -19.33 15.34
C LEU A 174 6.87 -20.32 14.39
N MET A 175 5.54 -20.43 14.46
CA MET A 175 4.77 -21.12 13.43
C MET A 175 4.82 -20.27 12.15
N LEU A 176 5.93 -20.42 11.42
CA LEU A 176 6.21 -19.72 10.17
C LEU A 176 5.66 -20.55 9.03
N SER A 177 4.83 -19.92 8.21
CA SER A 177 4.42 -20.48 6.93
C SER A 177 4.90 -19.55 5.82
N THR A 178 5.68 -20.09 4.89
CA THR A 178 6.12 -19.36 3.70
C THR A 178 4.93 -19.08 2.79
N LEU A 179 4.71 -17.81 2.43
CA LEU A 179 3.74 -17.46 1.39
C LEU A 179 4.38 -17.75 0.03
N ARG A 180 4.06 -18.89 -0.57
CA ARG A 180 4.35 -19.11 -1.99
C ARG A 180 3.40 -18.27 -2.82
N LYS A 181 3.94 -17.39 -3.67
CA LYS A 181 3.15 -16.63 -4.66
C LYS A 181 2.59 -17.60 -5.71
N ASN A 182 1.44 -18.20 -5.44
CA ASN A 182 0.63 -18.81 -6.49
C ASN A 182 -0.20 -17.71 -7.17
N CYS A 183 0.48 -16.81 -7.89
CA CYS A 183 -0.16 -15.99 -8.91
C CYS A 183 -0.38 -16.86 -10.14
N ARG A 184 -1.55 -17.48 -10.27
CA ARG A 184 -2.12 -17.75 -11.59
C ARG A 184 -3.02 -16.56 -11.91
N LEU A 185 -2.63 -15.80 -12.94
CA LEU A 185 -3.50 -14.84 -13.63
C LEU A 185 -4.68 -15.59 -14.25
#